data_AF-S2EU00-F1
#
_entry.id   AF-S2EU00-F1
#
_cell.length_a   1.000
_cell.length_b   1.000
_cell.length_c   1.000
_cell.angle_alpha   90.00
_cell.angle_beta   90.00
_cell.angle_gamma   90.00
#
_symmetry.space_group_name_H-M   'P 1'
#
loop_
_entity.id
_entity.type
_entity.pdbx_description
1 polymer ?
#
loop_
_entity_poly.entity_id
_entity_poly.type
_entity_poly.pdbx_seq_one_letter_code
_entity_poly.pdbx_strand_id
1 'polypeptide(L)'
;MKKSLPALTSLRFFAAAMIVIQHSAGYFHVGETLTANYNLAQGVTFFFVLSGFILTYAHKDLSGITNSMRFIWARIARVWPAHLFTMFLFWVLWIYAFNTGLQTTPIQFWTSFTLTQAWALLPSTYFAYNGVAWTLSVEMFFYALFPLLILNLSKTWHIKLVLAVLLAAASIYISISTGTPVTSTADEVSSASWVYIWPPARLFEFVVGMAAGQAFLSFGHRLGAARGQSTIGIAAIAILLLGAVGMPELSFKLESLGLIDATTRGWVRGSGAAPFFALALFLLASTGGLVTNALSWRPLVLLGEVSFSIYLVHQIIIRSMMIKHQVFAEVPVWILLPMYWAATILISYILWRAVERPCQRLMNSFIKPKQSKYQPLAKQKSDTYS
;
A
#
# COMPACT_ATOMS: atom_id res chain seq x y z
N MET A 1 -9.82 -21.83 -7.74
CA MET A 1 -9.69 -20.49 -7.14
C MET A 1 -8.69 -20.58 -5.99
N LYS A 2 -7.74 -19.65 -5.87
CA LYS A 2 -6.78 -19.65 -4.75
C LYS A 2 -7.51 -19.30 -3.44
N LYS A 3 -7.12 -19.93 -2.32
CA LYS A 3 -7.70 -19.73 -1.00
C LYS A 3 -7.50 -18.27 -0.56
N SER A 4 -8.52 -17.63 0.00
CA SER A 4 -8.39 -16.30 0.60
C SER A 4 -7.44 -16.34 1.82
N LEU A 5 -6.75 -15.24 2.10
CA LEU A 5 -5.90 -15.06 3.29
C LEU A 5 -6.53 -13.97 4.19
N PRO A 6 -7.49 -14.31 5.07
CA PRO A 6 -8.26 -13.32 5.83
C PRO A 6 -7.39 -12.55 6.83
N ALA A 7 -6.48 -13.24 7.53
CA ALA A 7 -5.57 -12.61 8.48
C ALA A 7 -4.74 -11.48 7.84
N LEU A 8 -4.17 -11.72 6.65
CA LEU A 8 -3.42 -10.70 5.90
C LEU A 8 -4.32 -9.57 5.39
N THR A 9 -5.61 -9.85 5.16
CA THR A 9 -6.58 -8.82 4.78
C THR A 9 -6.83 -7.87 5.95
N SER A 10 -7.05 -8.40 7.15
CA SER A 10 -7.24 -7.59 8.36
C SER A 10 -6.02 -6.74 8.72
N LEU A 11 -4.80 -7.23 8.47
CA LEU A 11 -3.57 -6.43 8.69
C LEU A 11 -3.55 -5.12 7.88
N ARG A 12 -4.27 -5.05 6.76
CA ARG A 12 -4.41 -3.80 5.99
C ARG A 12 -5.12 -2.71 6.78
N PHE A 13 -6.08 -3.07 7.64
CA PHE A 13 -6.75 -2.10 8.50
C PHE A 13 -5.77 -1.46 9.48
N PHE A 14 -4.94 -2.26 10.16
CA PHE A 14 -3.95 -1.75 11.10
C PHE A 14 -2.92 -0.85 10.39
N ALA A 15 -2.45 -1.26 9.21
CA ALA A 15 -1.55 -0.43 8.41
C ALA A 15 -2.19 0.90 7.97
N ALA A 16 -3.46 0.88 7.54
CA ALA A 16 -4.18 2.13 7.24
C ALA A 16 -4.37 2.98 8.50
N ALA A 17 -4.73 2.37 9.63
CA ALA A 17 -4.94 3.07 10.89
C ALA A 17 -3.67 3.77 11.40
N MET A 18 -2.50 3.13 11.28
CA MET A 18 -1.21 3.76 11.57
C MET A 18 -1.02 5.08 10.80
N ILE A 19 -1.36 5.09 9.49
CA ILE A 19 -1.29 6.30 8.66
C ILE A 19 -2.31 7.36 9.07
N VAL A 20 -3.54 6.94 9.40
CA VAL A 20 -4.58 7.86 9.88
C VAL A 20 -4.15 8.52 11.19
N ILE A 21 -3.57 7.76 12.13
CA ILE A 21 -3.02 8.28 13.39
C ILE A 21 -1.87 9.24 13.11
N GLN A 22 -0.92 8.87 12.23
CA GLN A 22 0.22 9.71 11.88
C GLN A 22 -0.19 11.11 11.41
N HIS A 23 -1.22 11.20 10.58
CA HIS A 23 -1.67 12.47 10.01
C HIS A 23 -2.64 13.23 10.91
N SER A 24 -3.29 12.56 11.86
CA SER A 24 -4.29 13.18 12.73
C SER A 24 -3.75 13.63 14.08
N ALA A 25 -2.61 13.08 14.51
CA ALA A 25 -2.04 13.37 15.83
C ALA A 25 -1.79 14.87 16.06
N GLY A 26 -1.18 15.57 15.11
CA GLY A 26 -0.87 17.00 15.25
C GLY A 26 -2.09 17.92 15.16
N TYR A 27 -3.21 17.48 14.59
CA TYR A 27 -4.45 18.28 14.54
C TYR A 27 -5.24 18.16 15.83
N PHE A 28 -5.37 16.93 16.36
CA PHE A 28 -6.11 16.69 17.59
C PHE A 28 -5.27 16.87 18.85
N HIS A 29 -3.95 17.07 18.72
CA HIS A 29 -2.99 17.05 19.83
C HIS A 29 -3.07 15.77 20.69
N VAL A 30 -3.40 14.64 20.04
CA VAL A 30 -3.53 13.32 20.68
C VAL A 30 -2.57 12.36 20.02
N GLY A 31 -1.71 11.72 20.83
CA GLY A 31 -0.74 10.76 20.33
C GLY A 31 0.47 11.39 19.64
N GLU A 32 0.72 12.70 19.81
CA GLU A 32 1.89 13.37 19.23
C GLU A 32 3.20 12.72 19.69
N THR A 33 3.35 12.44 20.98
CA THR A 33 4.51 11.71 21.54
C THR A 33 4.68 10.34 20.89
N LEU A 34 3.59 9.63 20.60
CA LEU A 34 3.63 8.35 19.90
C LEU A 34 4.16 8.56 18.47
N THR A 35 3.61 9.51 17.72
CA THR A 35 4.01 9.78 16.32
C THR A 35 5.38 10.45 16.16
N ALA A 36 5.88 11.11 17.21
CA ALA A 36 7.21 11.69 17.26
C ALA A 36 8.27 10.60 17.50
N ASN A 37 7.98 9.64 18.39
CA ASN A 37 8.91 8.57 18.73
C ASN A 37 8.84 7.37 17.78
N TYR A 38 7.67 7.10 17.20
CA TYR A 38 7.43 5.94 16.34
C TYR A 38 6.97 6.39 14.95
N ASN A 39 7.67 5.93 13.92
CA ASN A 39 7.33 6.25 12.54
C ASN A 39 6.12 5.42 12.07
N LEU A 40 4.90 5.90 12.31
CA LEU A 40 3.69 5.20 11.87
C LEU A 40 3.49 5.21 10.34
N ALA A 41 4.28 6.01 9.61
CA ALA A 41 4.34 5.95 8.15
C ALA A 41 4.82 4.58 7.61
N GLN A 42 5.37 3.72 8.48
CA GLN A 42 5.67 2.31 8.19
C GLN A 42 4.47 1.52 7.63
N GLY A 43 3.24 1.98 7.84
CA GLY A 43 2.06 1.43 7.15
C GLY A 43 2.19 1.41 5.63
N VAL A 44 2.84 2.42 5.02
CA VAL A 44 3.09 2.48 3.56
C VAL A 44 4.03 1.35 3.12
N THR A 45 5.15 1.18 3.83
CA THR A 45 6.10 0.09 3.58
C THR A 45 5.42 -1.27 3.74
N PHE A 46 4.58 -1.45 4.75
CA PHE A 46 3.77 -2.65 4.92
C PHE A 46 2.86 -2.92 3.72
N PHE A 47 2.15 -1.90 3.20
CA PHE A 47 1.31 -2.06 2.01
C PHE A 47 2.10 -2.49 0.77
N PHE A 48 3.28 -1.93 0.55
CA PHE A 48 4.13 -2.30 -0.60
C PHE A 48 4.63 -3.75 -0.51
N VAL A 49 5.10 -4.18 0.66
CA VAL A 49 5.49 -5.58 0.90
C VAL A 49 4.29 -6.52 0.73
N LEU A 50 3.14 -6.16 1.31
CA LEU A 50 1.91 -6.96 1.19
C LEU A 50 1.43 -7.04 -0.26
N SER A 51 1.56 -5.97 -1.04
CA SER A 51 1.21 -5.94 -2.46
C SER A 51 2.06 -6.95 -3.25
N GLY A 52 3.40 -6.91 -3.08
CA GLY A 52 4.31 -7.86 -3.70
C GLY A 52 3.99 -9.31 -3.32
N PHE A 53 3.71 -9.56 -2.04
CA PHE A 53 3.34 -10.89 -1.54
C PHE A 53 2.05 -11.41 -2.18
N ILE A 54 0.97 -10.62 -2.10
CA ILE A 54 -0.36 -11.03 -2.55
C ILE A 54 -0.42 -11.16 -4.07
N LEU A 55 0.26 -10.28 -4.81
CA LEU A 55 0.31 -10.36 -6.27
C LEU A 55 1.06 -11.61 -6.74
N THR A 56 2.21 -11.92 -6.15
CA THR A 56 2.93 -13.19 -6.42
C THR A 56 2.07 -14.39 -6.06
N TYR A 57 1.44 -14.38 -4.88
CA TYR A 57 0.53 -15.45 -4.47
C TYR A 57 -0.61 -15.63 -5.48
N ALA A 58 -1.24 -14.56 -5.94
CA ALA A 58 -2.40 -14.62 -6.84
C ALA A 58 -2.03 -14.95 -8.29
N HIS A 59 -0.92 -14.42 -8.82
CA HIS A 59 -0.59 -14.41 -10.26
C HIS A 59 0.76 -15.09 -10.59
N LYS A 60 1.18 -16.09 -9.81
CA LYS A 60 2.46 -16.81 -10.02
C LYS A 60 2.73 -17.28 -11.46
N ASP A 61 1.69 -17.66 -12.20
CA ASP A 61 1.78 -18.23 -13.57
C ASP A 61 1.45 -17.20 -14.66
N LEU A 62 1.54 -15.90 -14.33
CA LEU A 62 1.27 -14.83 -15.29
C LEU A 62 2.31 -14.88 -16.41
N SER A 63 1.84 -15.15 -17.62
CA SER A 63 2.66 -15.23 -18.83
C SER A 63 1.88 -14.76 -20.06
N GLY A 64 2.61 -14.22 -21.04
CA GLY A 64 2.06 -13.71 -22.29
C GLY A 64 1.47 -12.29 -22.18
N ILE A 65 1.59 -11.54 -23.28
CA ILE A 65 1.21 -10.12 -23.35
C ILE A 65 -0.28 -9.91 -23.00
N THR A 66 -1.17 -10.76 -23.53
CA THR A 66 -2.61 -10.65 -23.27
C THR A 66 -2.92 -10.74 -21.78
N ASN A 67 -2.40 -11.75 -21.08
CA ASN A 67 -2.68 -11.91 -19.65
C ASN A 67 -2.06 -10.78 -18.82
N SER A 68 -0.88 -10.30 -19.19
CA SER A 68 -0.24 -9.13 -18.56
C SER A 68 -1.10 -7.88 -18.69
N MET A 69 -1.66 -7.60 -19.88
CA MET A 69 -2.55 -6.46 -20.08
C MET A 69 -3.86 -6.61 -19.31
N ARG A 70 -4.44 -7.83 -19.25
CA ARG A 70 -5.62 -8.10 -18.41
C ARG A 70 -5.32 -7.88 -16.93
N PHE A 71 -4.14 -8.26 -16.48
CA PHE A 71 -3.68 -8.03 -15.12
C PHE A 71 -3.59 -6.53 -14.82
N ILE A 72 -2.91 -5.75 -15.66
CA ILE A 72 -2.75 -4.30 -15.49
C ILE A 72 -4.14 -3.63 -15.46
N TRP A 73 -5.03 -3.99 -16.38
CA TRP A 73 -6.40 -3.45 -16.38
C TRP A 73 -7.15 -3.77 -15.09
N ALA A 74 -7.04 -4.99 -14.57
CA ALA A 74 -7.69 -5.36 -13.31
C ALA A 74 -7.14 -4.56 -12.12
N ARG A 75 -5.88 -4.10 -12.16
CA ARG A 75 -5.30 -3.19 -11.17
C ARG A 75 -5.78 -1.76 -11.36
N ILE A 76 -5.87 -1.26 -12.61
CA ILE A 76 -6.46 0.05 -12.91
C ILE A 76 -7.90 0.10 -12.41
N ALA A 77 -8.71 -0.91 -12.72
CA ALA A 77 -10.09 -1.05 -12.25
C ALA A 77 -10.23 -1.12 -10.73
N ARG A 78 -9.16 -1.53 -10.03
CA ARG A 78 -9.12 -1.58 -8.56
C ARG A 78 -8.83 -0.20 -7.95
N VAL A 79 -7.96 0.60 -8.58
CA VAL A 79 -7.41 1.84 -8.01
C VAL A 79 -8.13 3.09 -8.49
N TRP A 80 -8.36 3.25 -9.81
CA TRP A 80 -8.86 4.49 -10.39
C TRP A 80 -10.22 4.93 -9.87
N PRO A 81 -11.24 4.05 -9.68
CA PRO A 81 -12.57 4.51 -9.28
C PRO A 81 -12.58 5.30 -7.96
N ALA A 82 -11.93 4.77 -6.93
CA ALA A 82 -11.86 5.47 -5.64
C ALA A 82 -10.93 6.69 -5.73
N HIS A 83 -9.78 6.56 -6.42
CA HIS A 83 -8.85 7.68 -6.63
C HIS A 83 -9.54 8.87 -7.29
N LEU A 84 -10.14 8.67 -8.47
CA LEU A 84 -10.83 9.72 -9.21
C LEU A 84 -11.99 10.33 -8.42
N PHE A 85 -12.74 9.51 -7.68
CA PHE A 85 -13.81 10.02 -6.83
C PHE A 85 -13.25 10.91 -5.71
N THR A 86 -12.17 10.50 -5.03
CA THR A 86 -11.54 11.31 -3.99
C THR A 86 -10.87 12.56 -4.54
N MET A 87 -10.27 12.50 -5.73
CA MET A 87 -9.72 13.65 -6.44
C MET A 87 -10.82 14.65 -6.79
N PHE A 88 -11.97 14.17 -7.29
CA PHE A 88 -13.14 14.99 -7.57
C PHE A 88 -13.71 15.64 -6.29
N LEU A 89 -13.86 14.87 -5.21
CA LEU A 89 -14.30 15.42 -3.92
C LEU A 89 -13.37 16.53 -3.43
N PHE A 90 -12.06 16.33 -3.56
CA PHE A 90 -11.06 17.34 -3.21
C PHE A 90 -11.28 18.64 -4.00
N TRP A 91 -11.46 18.49 -5.32
CA TRP A 91 -11.68 19.61 -6.23
C TRP A 91 -12.96 20.38 -5.90
N VAL A 92 -14.07 19.68 -5.64
CA VAL A 92 -15.36 20.31 -5.28
C VAL A 92 -15.30 21.00 -3.93
N LEU A 93 -14.70 20.36 -2.93
CA LEU A 93 -14.71 20.89 -1.57
C LEU A 93 -13.77 22.10 -1.43
N TRP A 94 -12.59 22.08 -2.07
CA TRP A 94 -11.52 23.05 -1.82
C TRP A 94 -10.97 23.65 -3.13
N ILE A 95 -11.85 24.30 -3.90
CA ILE A 95 -11.55 24.96 -5.18
C ILE A 95 -10.35 25.93 -5.09
N TYR A 96 -10.03 26.48 -3.92
CA TYR A 96 -9.07 27.58 -3.74
C TYR A 96 -7.91 27.35 -2.76
N ALA A 97 -7.81 26.20 -2.05
CA ALA A 97 -6.73 25.96 -1.09
C ALA A 97 -6.36 24.47 -1.01
N PHE A 98 -5.18 24.11 -1.53
CA PHE A 98 -4.66 22.72 -1.53
C PHE A 98 -3.86 22.38 -0.27
N ASN A 99 -3.43 21.11 -0.18
CA ASN A 99 -2.49 20.63 0.83
C ASN A 99 -1.19 21.47 0.94
N THR A 100 -0.83 22.21 -0.11
CA THR A 100 0.35 23.09 -0.19
C THR A 100 0.02 24.58 -0.23
N GLY A 101 -1.26 24.97 -0.14
CA GLY A 101 -1.68 26.38 -0.18
C GLY A 101 -1.55 27.09 -1.54
N LEU A 102 -1.18 26.37 -2.62
CA LEU A 102 -1.04 26.92 -3.97
C LEU A 102 -2.37 26.85 -4.77
N GLN A 103 -2.38 27.23 -6.05
CA GLN A 103 -3.46 26.88 -7.00
C GLN A 103 -3.05 25.65 -7.84
N THR A 104 -3.99 24.76 -8.19
CA THR A 104 -3.67 23.57 -9.00
C THR A 104 -3.38 23.98 -10.42
N THR A 105 -2.21 23.60 -10.90
CA THR A 105 -1.81 23.79 -12.28
C THR A 105 -2.30 22.64 -13.17
N PRO A 106 -2.42 22.83 -14.50
CA PRO A 106 -2.76 21.74 -15.42
C PRO A 106 -1.81 20.53 -15.31
N ILE A 107 -0.52 20.76 -15.05
CA ILE A 107 0.46 19.68 -14.86
C ILE A 107 0.14 18.85 -13.60
N GLN A 108 -0.26 19.49 -12.50
CA GLN A 108 -0.67 18.80 -11.27
C GLN A 108 -1.98 18.00 -11.45
N PHE A 109 -2.93 18.53 -12.22
CA PHE A 109 -4.14 17.79 -12.59
C PHE A 109 -3.80 16.51 -13.37
N TRP A 110 -3.03 16.62 -14.46
CA TRP A 110 -2.74 15.49 -15.33
C TRP A 110 -1.86 14.44 -14.65
N THR A 111 -0.86 14.87 -13.89
CA THR A 111 -0.01 13.93 -13.13
C THR A 111 -0.80 13.23 -12.03
N SER A 112 -1.71 13.91 -11.33
CA SER A 112 -2.60 13.27 -10.35
C SER A 112 -3.61 12.34 -11.00
N PHE A 113 -4.21 12.74 -12.14
CA PHE A 113 -5.17 11.93 -12.88
C PHE A 113 -4.56 10.64 -13.44
N THR A 114 -3.32 10.73 -13.96
CA THR A 114 -2.59 9.59 -14.52
C THR A 114 -1.80 8.79 -13.47
N LEU A 115 -1.84 9.21 -12.20
CA LEU A 115 -1.05 8.63 -11.12
C LEU A 115 0.46 8.62 -11.43
N THR A 116 0.98 9.72 -11.98
CA THR A 116 2.41 9.94 -12.27
C THR A 116 3.04 11.03 -11.41
N GLN A 117 2.31 11.62 -10.47
CA GLN A 117 2.76 12.77 -9.67
C GLN A 117 3.99 12.48 -8.79
N ALA A 118 4.21 11.23 -8.36
CA ALA A 118 5.40 10.86 -7.58
C ALA A 118 6.71 10.95 -8.38
N TRP A 119 6.64 11.00 -9.71
CA TRP A 119 7.81 11.17 -10.58
C TRP A 119 8.28 12.62 -10.70
N ALA A 120 7.45 13.59 -10.32
CA ALA A 120 7.74 15.02 -10.46
C ALA A 120 8.64 15.58 -9.34
N LEU A 121 8.85 14.83 -8.25
CA LEU A 121 9.77 15.13 -7.13
C LEU A 121 9.51 16.43 -6.33
N LEU A 122 8.59 17.30 -6.78
CA LEU A 122 8.21 18.53 -6.08
C LEU A 122 6.98 18.31 -5.17
N PRO A 123 7.02 18.75 -3.89
CA PRO A 123 5.91 18.63 -2.95
C PRO A 123 4.57 19.11 -3.47
N SER A 124 4.54 20.26 -4.16
CA SER A 124 3.34 20.81 -4.77
C SER A 124 2.70 19.88 -5.78
N THR A 125 3.49 19.02 -6.42
CA THR A 125 3.02 18.08 -7.44
C THR A 125 2.66 16.73 -6.83
N TYR A 126 3.54 16.10 -6.07
CA TYR A 126 3.24 14.76 -5.56
C TYR A 126 2.18 14.76 -4.45
N PHE A 127 1.96 15.88 -3.75
CA PHE A 127 0.86 16.05 -2.79
C PHE A 127 -0.38 16.78 -3.35
N ALA A 128 -0.43 17.03 -4.67
CA ALA A 128 -1.58 17.66 -5.31
C ALA A 128 -2.86 16.84 -5.13
N TYR A 129 -4.00 17.54 -4.99
CA TYR A 129 -5.29 16.93 -4.63
C TYR A 129 -5.15 16.10 -3.35
N ASN A 130 -5.37 14.80 -3.43
CA ASN A 130 -5.25 13.91 -2.30
C ASN A 130 -3.78 13.61 -1.99
N GLY A 131 -3.23 14.28 -0.97
CA GLY A 131 -1.81 14.22 -0.60
C GLY A 131 -1.29 12.83 -0.22
N VAL A 132 -2.16 11.84 0.03
CA VAL A 132 -1.72 10.45 0.25
C VAL A 132 -1.70 9.62 -1.04
N ALA A 133 -2.24 10.14 -2.16
CA ALA A 133 -2.33 9.42 -3.43
C ALA A 133 -0.98 9.22 -4.14
N TRP A 134 0.11 9.87 -3.72
CA TRP A 134 1.45 9.61 -4.26
C TRP A 134 1.85 8.13 -4.12
N THR A 135 1.38 7.45 -3.06
CA THR A 135 1.63 6.01 -2.89
C THR A 135 0.95 5.17 -3.97
N LEU A 136 -0.19 5.62 -4.51
CA LEU A 136 -0.85 4.98 -5.63
C LEU A 136 -0.02 5.12 -6.91
N SER A 137 0.67 6.24 -7.10
CA SER A 137 1.61 6.42 -8.21
C SER A 137 2.73 5.36 -8.16
N VAL A 138 3.26 5.11 -6.95
CA VAL A 138 4.24 4.05 -6.70
C VAL A 138 3.66 2.66 -6.97
N GLU A 139 2.43 2.38 -6.50
CA GLU A 139 1.75 1.11 -6.79
C GLU A 139 1.54 0.88 -8.29
N MET A 140 1.19 1.93 -9.05
CA MET A 140 1.01 1.83 -10.49
C MET A 140 2.31 1.49 -11.22
N PHE A 141 3.43 2.04 -10.76
CA PHE A 141 4.75 1.61 -11.22
C PHE A 141 4.99 0.12 -10.93
N PHE A 142 4.67 -0.36 -9.72
CA PHE A 142 4.80 -1.80 -9.40
C PHE A 142 3.93 -2.66 -10.30
N TYR A 143 2.68 -2.27 -10.56
CA TYR A 143 1.77 -3.04 -11.42
C TYR A 143 2.22 -3.06 -12.87
N ALA A 144 2.80 -1.98 -13.38
CA ALA A 144 3.40 -1.94 -14.71
C ALA A 144 4.61 -2.87 -14.81
N LEU A 145 5.45 -2.93 -13.77
CA LEU A 145 6.68 -3.72 -13.76
C LEU A 145 6.46 -5.20 -13.37
N PHE A 146 5.37 -5.51 -12.65
CA PHE A 146 5.08 -6.84 -12.11
C PHE A 146 5.09 -7.97 -13.16
N PRO A 147 4.51 -7.82 -14.37
CA PRO A 147 4.59 -8.86 -15.40
C PRO A 147 6.01 -9.25 -15.79
N LEU A 148 6.98 -8.34 -15.69
CA LEU A 148 8.40 -8.63 -15.92
C LEU A 148 9.04 -9.24 -14.68
N LEU A 149 8.72 -8.72 -13.49
CA LEU A 149 9.27 -9.19 -12.22
C LEU A 149 8.80 -10.58 -11.82
N ILE A 150 7.65 -11.06 -12.30
CA ILE A 150 7.16 -12.40 -11.96
C ILE A 150 7.81 -13.50 -12.80
N LEU A 151 8.35 -13.17 -13.99
CA LEU A 151 8.98 -14.14 -14.89
C LEU A 151 10.15 -14.85 -14.22
N ASN A 152 10.09 -16.19 -14.12
CA ASN A 152 11.11 -17.00 -13.49
C ASN A 152 11.48 -16.55 -12.07
N LEU A 153 10.54 -15.97 -11.31
CA LEU A 153 10.82 -15.42 -9.98
C LEU A 153 11.47 -16.45 -9.04
N SER A 154 11.04 -17.72 -9.08
CA SER A 154 11.63 -18.80 -8.28
C SER A 154 13.15 -18.96 -8.46
N LYS A 155 13.67 -18.63 -9.64
CA LYS A 155 15.10 -18.72 -9.97
C LYS A 155 15.82 -17.37 -9.89
N THR A 156 15.11 -16.26 -10.10
CA THR A 156 15.71 -14.92 -10.31
C THR A 156 15.40 -13.93 -9.20
N TRP A 157 14.76 -14.34 -8.11
CA TRP A 157 14.36 -13.47 -7.00
C TRP A 157 15.54 -12.66 -6.44
N HIS A 158 16.73 -13.26 -6.31
CA HIS A 158 17.91 -12.61 -5.77
C HIS A 158 18.45 -11.53 -6.72
N ILE A 159 18.45 -11.78 -8.03
CA ILE A 159 18.85 -10.78 -9.04
C ILE A 159 17.90 -9.58 -8.98
N LYS A 160 16.59 -9.83 -8.93
CA LYS A 160 15.58 -8.76 -8.83
C LYS A 160 15.71 -7.96 -7.54
N LEU A 161 16.05 -8.62 -6.44
CA LEU A 161 16.31 -7.97 -5.16
C LEU A 161 17.56 -7.10 -5.23
N VAL A 162 18.66 -7.60 -5.79
CA VAL A 162 19.90 -6.83 -6.00
C VAL A 162 19.61 -5.61 -6.88
N LEU A 163 18.88 -5.76 -7.98
CA LEU A 163 18.49 -4.63 -8.83
C LEU A 163 17.65 -3.59 -8.08
N ALA A 164 16.71 -4.02 -7.24
CA ALA A 164 15.90 -3.11 -6.44
C ALA A 164 16.74 -2.37 -5.38
N VAL A 165 17.71 -3.04 -4.77
CA VAL A 165 18.68 -2.42 -3.85
C VAL A 165 19.58 -1.43 -4.59
N LEU A 166 20.05 -1.77 -5.79
CA LEU A 166 20.86 -0.86 -6.61
C LEU A 166 20.08 0.39 -7.03
N LEU A 167 18.79 0.27 -7.34
CA LEU A 167 17.94 1.44 -7.62
C LEU A 167 17.75 2.33 -6.39
N ALA A 168 17.57 1.73 -5.19
CA ALA A 168 17.54 2.48 -3.95
C ALA A 168 18.88 3.19 -3.67
N ALA A 169 20.01 2.48 -3.81
CA ALA A 169 21.34 3.05 -3.66
C ALA A 169 21.61 4.17 -4.67
N ALA A 170 21.17 4.02 -5.92
CA ALA A 170 21.26 5.07 -6.93
C ALA A 170 20.42 6.31 -6.54
N SER A 171 19.22 6.13 -6.00
CA SER A 171 18.38 7.25 -5.53
C SER A 171 19.03 8.03 -4.38
N ILE A 172 19.66 7.31 -3.44
CA ILE A 172 20.41 7.88 -2.33
C ILE A 172 21.61 8.67 -2.87
N TYR A 173 22.40 8.05 -3.76
CA TYR A 173 23.55 8.69 -4.37
C TYR A 173 23.18 9.96 -5.16
N ILE A 174 22.09 9.93 -5.94
CA ILE A 174 21.59 11.10 -6.68
C ILE A 174 21.21 12.22 -5.72
N SER A 175 20.49 11.92 -4.64
CA SER A 175 20.09 12.94 -3.65
C SER A 175 21.31 13.58 -2.96
N ILE A 176 22.32 12.80 -2.60
CA ILE A 176 23.56 13.30 -1.98
C ILE A 176 24.37 14.14 -2.98
N SER A 177 24.58 13.63 -4.20
CA SER A 177 25.41 14.29 -5.22
C SER A 177 24.81 15.58 -5.77
N THR A 178 23.48 15.70 -5.75
CA THR A 178 22.77 16.93 -6.13
C THR A 178 22.65 17.94 -4.98
N GLY A 179 23.12 17.61 -3.77
CA GLY A 179 23.08 18.50 -2.62
C GLY A 179 21.66 18.82 -2.13
N THR A 180 20.68 17.96 -2.44
CA THR A 180 19.29 18.19 -2.03
C THR A 180 19.16 18.25 -0.50
N PRO A 181 18.37 19.19 0.05
CA PRO A 181 18.18 19.30 1.49
C PRO A 181 17.46 18.07 2.05
N VAL A 182 17.84 17.66 3.26
CA VAL A 182 17.21 16.52 3.95
C VAL A 182 15.74 16.79 4.26
N THR A 183 15.45 18.02 4.68
CA THR A 183 14.11 18.52 4.97
C THR A 183 13.98 19.91 4.38
N SER A 184 12.83 20.18 3.75
CA SER A 184 12.50 21.53 3.30
C SER A 184 11.03 21.83 3.57
N THR A 185 10.75 23.07 3.93
CA THR A 185 9.40 23.64 3.97
C THR A 185 9.05 24.38 2.68
N ALA A 186 10.02 24.58 1.79
CA ALA A 186 9.81 25.16 0.47
C ALA A 186 9.35 24.08 -0.53
N ASP A 187 8.79 24.53 -1.65
CA ASP A 187 8.44 23.65 -2.77
C ASP A 187 9.68 23.32 -3.60
N GLU A 188 10.56 22.49 -3.05
CA GLU A 188 11.81 22.08 -3.69
C GLU A 188 12.06 20.57 -3.58
N VAL A 189 12.97 20.07 -4.41
CA VAL A 189 13.38 18.66 -4.37
C VAL A 189 14.22 18.43 -3.11
N SER A 190 13.83 17.46 -2.30
CA SER A 190 14.51 17.09 -1.06
C SER A 190 14.98 15.64 -1.09
N SER A 191 15.75 15.21 -0.08
CA SER A 191 16.08 13.80 0.10
C SER A 191 14.84 12.91 0.16
N ALA A 192 13.75 13.38 0.79
CA ALA A 192 12.48 12.66 0.84
C ALA A 192 11.87 12.43 -0.56
N SER A 193 12.03 13.41 -1.47
CA SER A 193 11.57 13.26 -2.86
C SER A 193 12.23 12.06 -3.53
N TRP A 194 13.54 11.88 -3.35
CA TRP A 194 14.31 10.80 -3.97
C TRP A 194 14.15 9.45 -3.28
N VAL A 195 14.19 9.41 -1.94
CA VAL A 195 14.29 8.13 -1.21
C VAL A 195 12.97 7.61 -0.68
N TYR A 196 11.94 8.47 -0.60
CA TYR A 196 10.64 8.12 -0.04
C TYR A 196 9.51 8.21 -1.06
N ILE A 197 9.51 9.24 -1.92
CA ILE A 197 8.43 9.47 -2.90
C ILE A 197 8.71 8.80 -4.25
N TRP A 198 9.92 8.90 -4.77
CA TRP A 198 10.26 8.43 -6.11
C TRP A 198 10.04 6.91 -6.26
N PRO A 199 9.21 6.45 -7.22
CA PRO A 199 8.77 5.05 -7.26
C PRO A 199 9.89 3.98 -7.33
N PRO A 200 10.98 4.16 -8.11
CA PRO A 200 12.07 3.19 -8.13
C PRO A 200 12.77 2.99 -6.78
N ALA A 201 12.87 4.02 -5.92
CA ALA A 201 13.47 3.89 -4.59
C ALA A 201 12.66 2.97 -3.65
N ARG A 202 11.39 2.75 -3.99
CA ARG A 202 10.42 1.93 -3.22
C ARG A 202 10.22 0.53 -3.80
N LEU A 203 10.96 0.18 -4.87
CA LEU A 203 10.84 -1.13 -5.51
C LEU A 203 11.34 -2.26 -4.60
N PHE A 204 12.29 -1.96 -3.70
CA PHE A 204 12.86 -2.91 -2.75
C PHE A 204 11.78 -3.60 -1.92
N GLU A 205 10.86 -2.84 -1.34
CA GLU A 205 9.75 -3.31 -0.52
C GLU A 205 8.86 -4.29 -1.27
N PHE A 206 8.52 -3.92 -2.51
CA PHE A 206 7.68 -4.74 -3.37
C PHE A 206 8.37 -6.06 -3.72
N VAL A 207 9.64 -6.03 -4.11
CA VAL A 207 10.39 -7.24 -4.47
C VAL A 207 10.66 -8.15 -3.27
N VAL A 208 10.94 -7.58 -2.09
CA VAL A 208 11.03 -8.33 -0.82
C VAL A 208 9.70 -9.04 -0.51
N GLY A 209 8.57 -8.35 -0.72
CA GLY A 209 7.24 -8.95 -0.66
C GLY A 209 7.04 -10.08 -1.67
N MET A 210 7.48 -9.88 -2.93
CA MET A 210 7.41 -10.92 -3.96
C MET A 210 8.23 -12.16 -3.59
N ALA A 211 9.44 -11.98 -3.05
CA ALA A 211 10.29 -13.06 -2.58
C ALA A 211 9.62 -13.84 -1.44
N ALA A 212 9.00 -13.16 -0.47
CA ALA A 212 8.23 -13.80 0.59
C ALA A 212 6.99 -14.54 0.06
N GLY A 213 6.29 -13.98 -0.95
CA GLY A 213 5.18 -14.65 -1.62
C GLY A 213 5.62 -15.92 -2.36
N GLN A 214 6.80 -15.88 -3.01
CA GLN A 214 7.40 -17.05 -3.65
C GLN A 214 7.82 -18.10 -2.61
N ALA A 215 8.41 -17.67 -1.48
CA ALA A 215 8.76 -18.54 -0.37
C ALA A 215 7.52 -19.21 0.24
N PHE A 216 6.41 -18.48 0.39
CA PHE A 216 5.12 -19.03 0.82
C PHE A 216 4.62 -20.13 -0.12
N LEU A 217 4.66 -19.90 -1.43
CA LEU A 217 4.25 -20.90 -2.42
C LEU A 217 5.13 -22.16 -2.38
N SER A 218 6.42 -22.02 -2.10
CA SER A 218 7.38 -23.14 -2.04
C SER A 218 7.34 -23.89 -0.71
N PHE A 219 7.22 -23.18 0.42
CA PHE A 219 7.51 -23.72 1.75
C PHE A 219 6.35 -23.56 2.77
N GLY A 220 5.31 -22.79 2.46
CA GLY A 220 4.25 -22.48 3.43
C GLY A 220 3.52 -23.71 3.96
N HIS A 221 3.33 -24.74 3.13
CA HIS A 221 2.71 -26.01 3.53
C HIS A 221 3.48 -26.72 4.66
N ARG A 222 4.80 -26.53 4.76
CA ARG A 222 5.64 -27.19 5.77
C ARG A 222 5.37 -26.64 7.16
N LEU A 223 5.15 -25.32 7.27
CA LEU A 223 4.81 -24.65 8.53
C LEU A 223 3.35 -24.88 8.93
N GLY A 224 2.46 -25.08 7.96
CA GLY A 224 1.06 -25.44 8.21
C GLY A 224 0.87 -26.80 8.87
N ALA A 225 1.90 -27.66 8.86
CA ALA A 225 1.92 -28.96 9.54
C ALA A 225 2.66 -28.93 10.88
N ALA A 226 3.28 -27.81 11.26
CA ALA A 226 4.06 -27.70 12.49
C ALA A 226 3.17 -27.69 13.74
N ARG A 227 3.65 -28.29 14.83
CA ARG A 227 3.12 -28.06 16.18
C ARG A 227 3.51 -26.65 16.64
N GLY A 228 2.68 -25.99 17.45
CA GLY A 228 2.98 -24.65 17.98
C GLY A 228 2.66 -23.49 17.03
N GLN A 229 1.67 -23.65 16.15
CA GLN A 229 1.27 -22.60 15.18
C GLN A 229 0.92 -21.26 15.83
N SER A 230 0.30 -21.27 17.02
CA SER A 230 0.03 -20.06 17.80
C SER A 230 1.32 -19.33 18.20
N THR A 231 2.37 -20.05 18.61
CA THR A 231 3.69 -19.47 18.94
C THR A 231 4.32 -18.82 17.72
N ILE A 232 4.23 -19.47 16.55
CA ILE A 232 4.70 -18.89 15.29
C ILE A 232 3.92 -17.62 14.94
N GLY A 233 2.59 -17.63 15.15
CA GLY A 233 1.75 -16.45 14.97
C GLY A 233 2.16 -15.28 15.88
N ILE A 234 2.41 -15.55 17.17
CA ILE A 234 2.90 -14.54 18.13
C ILE A 234 4.28 -14.02 17.71
N ALA A 235 5.20 -14.91 17.35
CA ALA A 235 6.51 -14.54 16.85
C ALA A 235 6.42 -13.66 15.60
N ALA A 236 5.49 -13.96 14.68
CA ALA A 236 5.27 -13.14 13.50
C ALA A 236 4.79 -11.72 13.82
N ILE A 237 3.89 -11.56 14.81
CA ILE A 237 3.49 -10.23 15.30
C ILE A 237 4.68 -9.52 15.96
N ALA A 238 5.46 -10.22 16.77
CA ALA A 238 6.66 -9.65 17.39
C ALA A 238 7.69 -9.18 16.35
N ILE A 239 7.94 -9.98 15.29
CA ILE A 239 8.81 -9.62 14.16
C ILE A 239 8.27 -8.38 13.43
N LEU A 240 6.96 -8.31 13.19
CA LEU A 240 6.33 -7.16 12.56
C LEU A 240 6.56 -5.89 13.40
N LEU A 241 6.30 -5.96 14.71
CA LEU A 241 6.49 -4.82 15.63
C LEU A 241 7.98 -4.44 15.75
N LEU A 242 8.88 -5.42 15.82
CA LEU A 242 10.32 -5.21 15.84
C LEU A 242 10.80 -4.47 14.59
N GLY A 243 10.31 -4.84 13.41
CA GLY A 243 10.62 -4.11 12.17
C GLY A 243 10.07 -2.68 12.20
N ALA A 244 8.79 -2.52 12.57
CA ALA A 244 8.10 -1.22 12.55
C ALA A 244 8.73 -0.20 13.53
N VAL A 245 9.18 -0.65 14.70
CA VAL A 245 9.76 0.19 15.75
C VAL A 245 11.29 0.25 15.66
N GLY A 246 11.93 -0.91 15.53
CA GLY A 246 13.38 -1.06 15.63
C GLY A 246 14.13 -0.50 14.43
N MET A 247 13.60 -0.56 13.21
CA MET A 247 14.31 -0.06 12.03
C MET A 247 14.42 1.47 11.99
N PRO A 248 13.35 2.24 12.28
CA PRO A 248 13.48 3.68 12.50
C PRO A 248 14.50 4.04 13.57
N GLU A 249 14.46 3.39 14.74
CA GLU A 249 15.41 3.67 15.83
C GLU A 249 16.86 3.34 15.45
N LEU A 250 17.07 2.19 14.81
CA LEU A 250 18.37 1.77 14.29
C LEU A 250 18.90 2.78 13.27
N SER A 251 18.04 3.34 12.41
CA SER A 251 18.47 4.33 11.41
C SER A 251 19.07 5.60 12.06
N PHE A 252 18.48 6.09 13.15
CA PHE A 252 19.04 7.22 13.90
C PHE A 252 20.33 6.85 14.64
N LYS A 253 20.41 5.64 15.21
CA LYS A 253 21.64 5.14 15.84
C LYS A 253 22.79 5.06 14.85
N LEU A 254 22.56 4.49 13.66
CA LEU A 254 23.57 4.38 12.61
C LEU A 254 24.06 5.75 12.14
N GLU A 255 23.16 6.73 11.98
CA GLU A 255 23.53 8.11 11.65
C GLU A 255 24.36 8.75 12.77
N SER A 256 23.96 8.59 14.04
CA SER A 256 24.68 9.14 15.20
C SER A 256 26.10 8.57 15.37
N LEU A 257 26.33 7.35 14.86
CA LEU A 257 27.64 6.71 14.83
C LEU A 257 28.47 7.09 13.59
N GLY A 258 27.93 7.91 12.67
CA GLY A 258 28.59 8.29 11.42
C GLY A 258 28.67 7.17 10.39
N LEU A 259 27.91 6.08 10.56
CA LEU A 259 27.93 4.92 9.66
C LEU A 259 27.09 5.14 8.39
N ILE A 260 26.08 6.02 8.47
CA ILE A 260 25.23 6.42 7.35
C ILE A 260 24.95 7.92 7.41
N ASP A 261 24.71 8.54 6.26
CA ASP A 261 24.29 9.93 6.16
C ASP A 261 22.76 10.10 6.36
N ALA A 262 22.31 11.35 6.44
CA ALA A 262 20.90 11.68 6.67
C ALA A 262 19.94 11.23 5.56
N THR A 263 20.39 11.19 4.31
CA THR A 263 19.61 10.69 3.17
C THR A 263 19.45 9.17 3.27
N THR A 264 20.55 8.47 3.53
CA THR A 264 20.53 7.02 3.77
C THR A 264 19.66 6.67 4.98
N ARG A 265 19.75 7.43 6.08
CA ARG A 265 18.83 7.30 7.22
C ARG A 265 17.38 7.45 6.79
N GLY A 266 17.05 8.45 5.96
CA GLY A 266 15.69 8.65 5.44
C GLY A 266 15.15 7.41 4.73
N TRP A 267 15.97 6.78 3.89
CA TRP A 267 15.62 5.52 3.22
C TRP A 267 15.46 4.37 4.21
N VAL A 268 16.41 4.13 5.12
CA VAL A 268 16.33 3.04 6.12
C VAL A 268 15.12 3.22 7.05
N ARG A 269 14.85 4.46 7.49
CA ARG A 269 13.71 4.82 8.32
C ARG A 269 12.38 4.54 7.64
N GLY A 270 12.32 4.60 6.31
CA GLY A 270 11.14 4.29 5.50
C GLY A 270 11.05 2.81 5.14
N SER A 271 12.07 2.28 4.45
CA SER A 271 12.07 0.98 3.77
C SER A 271 12.67 -0.17 4.58
N GLY A 272 13.46 0.14 5.62
CA GLY A 272 14.28 -0.85 6.33
C GLY A 272 13.47 -1.96 7.02
N ALA A 273 12.20 -1.72 7.36
CA ALA A 273 11.33 -2.73 7.97
C ALA A 273 10.82 -3.80 6.98
N ALA A 274 11.02 -3.62 5.67
CA ALA A 274 10.44 -4.49 4.66
C ALA A 274 10.78 -5.99 4.83
N PRO A 275 12.02 -6.42 5.15
CA PRO A 275 12.33 -7.82 5.39
C PRO A 275 11.58 -8.43 6.58
N PHE A 276 11.39 -7.64 7.66
CA PHE A 276 10.62 -8.06 8.84
C PHE A 276 9.15 -8.25 8.50
N PHE A 277 8.56 -7.31 7.74
CA PHE A 277 7.19 -7.42 7.27
C PHE A 277 7.02 -8.62 6.33
N ALA A 278 7.95 -8.85 5.41
CA ALA A 278 7.93 -10.01 4.52
C ALA A 278 7.96 -11.33 5.29
N LEU A 279 8.85 -11.44 6.29
CA LEU A 279 8.95 -12.62 7.14
C LEU A 279 7.66 -12.83 7.96
N ALA A 280 7.14 -11.78 8.59
CA ALA A 280 5.90 -11.84 9.35
C ALA A 280 4.71 -12.26 8.49
N LEU A 281 4.57 -11.70 7.28
CA LEU A 281 3.53 -12.07 6.32
C LEU A 281 3.66 -13.53 5.86
N PHE A 282 4.88 -14.00 5.57
CA PHE A 282 5.14 -15.40 5.26
C PHE A 282 4.71 -16.33 6.39
N LEU A 283 5.09 -16.02 7.64
CA LEU A 283 4.72 -16.83 8.81
C LEU A 283 3.21 -16.86 9.02
N LEU A 284 2.55 -15.70 9.07
CA LEU A 284 1.09 -15.58 9.28
C LEU A 284 0.27 -16.22 8.15
N ALA A 285 0.76 -16.17 6.92
CA ALA A 285 0.11 -16.85 5.80
C ALA A 285 0.29 -18.38 5.86
N SER A 286 1.37 -18.86 6.49
CA SER A 286 1.73 -20.28 6.56
C SER A 286 1.19 -21.00 7.79
N THR A 287 0.71 -20.27 8.82
CA THR A 287 0.26 -20.88 10.07
C THR A 287 -1.20 -20.54 10.42
N GLY A 288 -1.88 -21.50 11.05
CA GLY A 288 -3.12 -21.26 11.78
C GLY A 288 -2.86 -20.85 13.23
N GLY A 289 -3.86 -21.05 14.09
CA GLY A 289 -3.76 -20.81 15.53
C GLY A 289 -4.45 -19.54 16.00
N LEU A 290 -4.27 -19.19 17.26
CA LEU A 290 -5.04 -18.13 17.94
C LEU A 290 -4.90 -16.77 17.26
N VAL A 291 -3.68 -16.36 16.91
CA VAL A 291 -3.40 -15.08 16.25
C VAL A 291 -4.06 -15.03 14.87
N THR A 292 -3.87 -16.05 14.03
CA THR A 292 -4.48 -16.12 12.69
C THR A 292 -6.01 -16.16 12.79
N ASN A 293 -6.58 -16.84 13.77
CA ASN A 293 -8.02 -16.90 14.00
C ASN A 293 -8.58 -15.54 14.43
N ALA A 294 -7.92 -14.85 15.38
CA ALA A 294 -8.31 -13.51 15.82
C ALA A 294 -8.25 -12.50 14.66
N LEU A 295 -7.16 -12.52 13.88
CA LEU A 295 -7.03 -11.70 12.67
C LEU A 295 -8.02 -12.09 11.58
N SER A 296 -8.56 -13.31 11.58
CA SER A 296 -9.57 -13.74 10.61
C SER A 296 -11.01 -13.42 11.04
N TRP A 297 -11.20 -12.67 12.12
CA TRP A 297 -12.51 -12.24 12.59
C TRP A 297 -13.21 -11.35 11.54
N ARG A 298 -14.48 -11.65 11.22
CA ARG A 298 -15.21 -11.05 10.08
C ARG A 298 -15.22 -9.51 10.09
N PRO A 299 -15.45 -8.82 11.22
CA PRO A 299 -15.39 -7.36 11.28
C PRO A 299 -14.01 -6.80 10.93
N LEU A 300 -12.92 -7.43 11.42
CA LEU A 300 -11.55 -7.02 11.08
C LEU A 300 -11.25 -7.23 9.60
N VAL A 301 -11.72 -8.35 9.03
CA VAL A 301 -11.58 -8.62 7.59
C VAL A 301 -12.32 -7.57 6.79
N LEU A 302 -13.54 -7.19 7.18
CA LEU A 302 -14.31 -6.13 6.54
C LEU A 302 -13.56 -4.78 6.60
N LEU A 303 -13.03 -4.41 7.76
CA LEU A 303 -12.21 -3.20 7.89
C LEU A 303 -10.97 -3.26 7.00
N GLY A 304 -10.37 -4.44 6.85
CA GLY A 304 -9.27 -4.70 5.92
C GLY A 304 -9.66 -4.62 4.45
N GLU A 305 -10.90 -4.95 4.07
CA GLU A 305 -11.42 -4.78 2.72
C GLU A 305 -11.71 -3.31 2.39
N VAL A 306 -12.14 -2.52 3.38
CA VAL A 306 -12.46 -1.09 3.27
C VAL A 306 -11.23 -0.21 3.47
N SER A 307 -10.10 -0.76 3.93
CA SER A 307 -8.90 -0.01 4.34
C SER A 307 -8.33 0.90 3.24
N PHE A 308 -8.48 0.53 1.98
CA PHE A 308 -8.08 1.36 0.83
C PHE A 308 -8.88 2.67 0.78
N SER A 309 -10.20 2.58 0.95
CA SER A 309 -11.07 3.75 1.05
C SER A 309 -10.82 4.54 2.34
N ILE A 310 -10.47 3.89 3.46
CA ILE A 310 -10.05 4.58 4.71
C ILE A 310 -8.80 5.42 4.45
N TYR A 311 -7.81 4.81 3.79
CA TYR A 311 -6.57 5.48 3.42
C TYR A 311 -6.81 6.70 2.53
N LEU A 312 -7.74 6.67 1.56
CA LEU A 312 -7.96 7.85 0.71
C LEU A 312 -8.82 8.94 1.35
N VAL A 313 -9.77 8.59 2.22
CA VAL A 313 -10.76 9.54 2.74
C VAL A 313 -10.27 10.30 3.97
N HIS A 314 -9.39 9.73 4.81
CA HIS A 314 -9.02 10.33 6.09
C HIS A 314 -8.44 11.75 5.97
N GLN A 315 -7.56 11.99 5.00
CA GLN A 315 -7.01 13.31 4.71
C GLN A 315 -8.09 14.32 4.26
N ILE A 316 -9.11 13.86 3.53
CA ILE A 316 -10.23 14.71 3.11
C ILE A 316 -11.00 15.21 4.33
N ILE A 317 -11.30 14.33 5.27
CA ILE A 317 -12.07 14.68 6.45
C ILE A 317 -11.27 15.63 7.34
N ILE A 318 -10.03 15.27 7.68
CA ILE A 318 -9.24 16.07 8.63
C ILE A 318 -8.92 17.47 8.09
N ARG A 319 -8.58 17.60 6.81
CA ARG A 319 -8.34 18.91 6.19
C ARG A 319 -9.63 19.74 6.09
N SER A 320 -10.78 19.10 5.85
CA SER A 320 -12.07 19.80 5.93
C SER A 320 -12.33 20.35 7.33
N MET A 321 -11.98 19.59 8.38
CA MET A 321 -12.07 20.05 9.77
C MET A 321 -11.08 21.18 10.07
N MET A 322 -9.84 21.11 9.56
CA MET A 322 -8.84 22.19 9.68
C MET A 322 -9.29 23.49 9.01
N ILE A 323 -9.81 23.43 7.78
CA ILE A 323 -10.29 24.61 7.04
C ILE A 323 -11.50 25.22 7.74
N LYS A 324 -12.43 24.38 8.22
CA LYS A 324 -13.62 24.81 8.95
C LYS A 324 -13.40 24.80 10.46
N HIS A 325 -12.19 25.12 10.94
CA HIS A 325 -11.82 25.04 12.35
C HIS A 325 -12.81 25.76 13.27
N GLN A 326 -13.37 26.90 12.85
CA GLN A 326 -14.36 27.65 13.62
C GLN A 326 -15.63 26.82 14.00
N VAL A 327 -16.04 25.87 13.16
CA VAL A 327 -17.19 24.99 13.42
C VAL A 327 -16.89 23.96 14.52
N PHE A 328 -15.63 23.58 14.67
CA PHE A 328 -15.19 22.52 15.58
C PHE A 328 -14.45 23.04 16.81
N ALA A 329 -14.16 24.35 16.89
CA ALA A 329 -13.30 24.95 17.91
C ALA A 329 -13.81 24.74 19.34
N GLU A 330 -15.12 24.69 19.54
CA GLU A 330 -15.74 24.49 20.86
C GLU A 330 -16.02 23.02 21.19
N VAL A 331 -15.85 22.10 20.23
CA VAL A 331 -16.14 20.68 20.44
C VAL A 331 -14.95 20.01 21.13
N PRO A 332 -15.13 19.40 22.32
CA PRO A 332 -14.06 18.72 23.02
C PRO A 332 -13.42 17.61 22.19
N VAL A 333 -12.10 17.48 22.26
CA VAL A 333 -11.32 16.49 21.48
C VAL A 333 -11.79 15.04 21.68
N TRP A 334 -12.25 14.69 22.88
CA TRP A 334 -12.75 13.35 23.20
C TRP A 334 -14.08 13.02 22.50
N ILE A 335 -14.81 14.02 21.98
CA ILE A 335 -15.94 13.83 21.06
C ILE A 335 -15.45 13.86 19.62
N LEU A 336 -14.61 14.86 19.29
CA LEU A 336 -14.20 15.15 17.93
C LEU A 336 -13.39 14.00 17.31
N LEU A 337 -12.50 13.36 18.08
CA LEU A 337 -11.66 12.27 17.60
C LEU A 337 -12.47 10.98 17.29
N PRO A 338 -13.36 10.48 18.19
CA PRO A 338 -14.26 9.38 17.83
C PRO A 338 -15.18 9.73 16.66
N MET A 339 -15.69 10.96 16.58
CA MET A 339 -16.52 11.42 15.47
C MET A 339 -15.74 11.38 14.14
N TYR A 340 -14.48 11.82 14.14
CA TYR A 340 -13.59 11.74 12.97
C TYR A 340 -13.37 10.30 12.49
N TRP A 341 -13.10 9.37 13.42
CA TRP A 341 -12.94 7.95 13.08
C TRP A 341 -14.24 7.33 12.57
N ALA A 342 -15.36 7.62 13.21
CA ALA A 342 -16.67 7.15 12.78
C ALA A 342 -17.02 7.67 11.37
N ALA A 343 -16.81 8.96 11.11
CA ALA A 343 -17.01 9.56 9.80
C ALA A 343 -16.08 8.95 8.75
N THR A 344 -14.79 8.74 9.08
CA THR A 344 -13.82 8.11 8.18
C THR A 344 -14.28 6.71 7.81
N ILE A 345 -14.58 5.85 8.78
CA ILE A 345 -14.99 4.46 8.52
C ILE A 345 -16.32 4.42 7.74
N LEU A 346 -17.30 5.25 8.11
CA LEU A 346 -18.61 5.28 7.47
C LEU A 346 -18.52 5.74 6.01
N ILE A 347 -17.87 6.88 5.74
CA ILE A 347 -17.70 7.42 4.39
C ILE A 347 -16.88 6.44 3.54
N SER A 348 -15.82 5.86 4.09
CA SER A 348 -15.03 4.85 3.39
C SER A 348 -15.82 3.59 3.07
N TYR A 349 -16.70 3.13 3.96
CA TYR A 349 -17.58 1.99 3.68
C TYR A 349 -18.56 2.30 2.55
N ILE A 350 -19.15 3.50 2.55
CA ILE A 350 -20.04 3.96 1.47
C ILE A 350 -19.28 4.03 0.14
N LEU A 351 -18.11 4.67 0.12
CA LEU A 351 -17.24 4.77 -1.06
C LEU A 351 -16.90 3.37 -1.62
N TRP A 352 -16.50 2.47 -0.74
CA TRP A 352 -16.14 1.10 -1.09
C TRP A 352 -17.31 0.32 -1.68
N ARG A 353 -18.50 0.44 -1.09
CA ARG A 353 -19.70 -0.30 -1.49
C ARG A 353 -20.36 0.28 -2.74
N ALA A 354 -20.44 1.60 -2.85
CA ALA A 354 -21.22 2.30 -3.86
C ALA A 354 -20.40 2.68 -5.11
N VAL A 355 -19.08 2.91 -4.97
CA VAL A 355 -18.23 3.35 -6.09
C VAL A 355 -17.17 2.29 -6.41
N GLU A 356 -16.34 1.93 -5.43
CA GLU A 356 -15.17 1.08 -5.66
C GLU A 356 -15.55 -0.29 -6.22
N ARG A 357 -16.41 -1.05 -5.51
CA ARG A 357 -16.83 -2.40 -5.94
C ARG A 357 -17.65 -2.39 -7.24
N PRO A 358 -18.67 -1.53 -7.43
CA PRO A 358 -19.46 -1.52 -8.66
C PRO A 358 -18.62 -1.13 -9.88
N CYS A 359 -17.84 -0.06 -9.81
CA CYS A 359 -16.99 0.39 -10.91
C CYS A 359 -15.92 -0.66 -11.23
N GLN A 360 -15.29 -1.26 -10.20
CA GLN A 360 -14.33 -2.34 -10.41
C GLN A 360 -14.95 -3.53 -11.14
N ARG A 361 -16.18 -3.94 -10.78
CA ARG A 361 -16.89 -5.04 -11.46
C ARG A 361 -17.24 -4.69 -12.90
N LEU A 362 -17.74 -3.47 -13.13
CA LEU A 362 -18.10 -2.98 -14.46
C LEU A 362 -16.88 -2.93 -15.38
N MET A 363 -15.78 -2.30 -14.94
CA MET A 363 -14.55 -2.20 -15.70
C MET A 363 -13.97 -3.59 -16.04
N ASN A 364 -14.01 -4.53 -15.10
CA ASN A 364 -13.52 -5.89 -15.35
C ASN A 364 -14.45 -6.70 -16.27
N SER A 365 -15.70 -6.30 -16.46
CA SER A 365 -16.63 -6.99 -17.37
C SER A 365 -16.23 -6.85 -18.84
N PHE A 366 -15.57 -5.74 -19.21
CA PHE A 366 -15.11 -5.46 -20.58
C PHE A 366 -14.01 -6.42 -21.09
N ILE A 367 -13.33 -7.12 -20.18
CA ILE A 367 -12.15 -7.94 -20.50
C ILE A 367 -12.38 -9.44 -20.27
N LYS A 368 -13.56 -9.83 -19.76
CA LYS A 368 -13.89 -11.26 -19.66
C LYS A 368 -13.95 -11.85 -21.07
N PRO A 369 -13.26 -12.96 -21.35
CA PRO A 369 -13.46 -13.66 -22.62
C PRO A 369 -14.95 -14.01 -22.72
N LYS A 370 -15.60 -13.69 -23.84
CA LYS A 370 -16.88 -14.32 -24.22
C LYS A 370 -16.65 -15.81 -24.03
N GLN A 371 -17.32 -16.42 -23.06
CA GLN A 371 -17.32 -17.87 -22.97
C GLN A 371 -17.80 -18.37 -24.33
N SER A 372 -16.93 -19.03 -25.07
CA SER A 372 -17.32 -19.81 -26.23
C SER A 372 -18.47 -20.70 -25.78
N LYS A 373 -19.64 -20.54 -26.40
CA LYS A 373 -20.75 -21.48 -26.27
C LYS A 373 -20.25 -22.82 -26.82
N TYR A 374 -19.57 -23.59 -25.99
CA TYR A 374 -19.33 -25.00 -26.25
C TYR A 374 -20.69 -25.68 -26.12
N GLN A 375 -21.37 -25.87 -27.26
CA GLN A 375 -22.42 -26.87 -27.37
C GLN A 375 -21.76 -28.23 -27.15
N PRO A 376 -22.16 -29.02 -26.14
CA PRO A 376 -21.75 -30.41 -26.08
C PRO A 376 -22.37 -31.11 -27.29
N LEU A 377 -21.54 -31.64 -28.18
CA LEU A 377 -21.96 -32.66 -29.13
C LEU A 377 -22.58 -33.81 -28.33
N ALA A 378 -23.90 -33.89 -28.34
CA ALA A 378 -24.62 -35.00 -27.73
C ALA A 378 -24.26 -36.27 -28.51
N LYS A 379 -23.70 -37.22 -27.76
CA LYS A 379 -23.34 -38.58 -28.14
C LYS A 379 -24.40 -39.23 -29.05
N GLN A 380 -23.88 -39.74 -30.16
CA GLN A 380 -24.33 -40.96 -30.85
C GLN A 380 -24.97 -41.94 -29.85
N LYS A 381 -26.27 -42.19 -29.99
CA LYS A 381 -26.90 -43.37 -29.41
C LYS A 381 -26.43 -44.57 -30.22
N SER A 382 -25.73 -45.46 -29.54
CA SER A 382 -25.57 -46.86 -29.91
C SER A 382 -26.93 -47.54 -29.76
N ASP A 383 -27.60 -47.81 -30.86
CA ASP A 383 -28.70 -48.77 -30.86
C ASP A 383 -28.13 -50.17 -30.67
N THR A 384 -28.70 -50.86 -29.70
CA THR A 384 -28.36 -52.20 -29.24
C THR A 384 -29.52 -53.12 -29.65
N TYR A 385 -29.18 -54.30 -30.18
CA TYR A 385 -30.03 -55.49 -30.34
C TYR A 385 -31.21 -55.43 -31.32
N SER A 386 -31.01 -56.04 -32.49
CA SER A 386 -31.84 -57.14 -33.02
C SER A 386 -30.96 -58.04 -33.88
#